data_AF-A0A3E4QKK8-F1
#
_entry.id   AF-A0A3E4QKK8-F1
#
_cell.length_a   1.000
_cell.length_b   1.000
_cell.length_c   1.000
_cell.angle_alpha   90.00
_cell.angle_beta   90.00
_cell.angle_gamma   90.00
#
_symmetry.space_group_name_H-M   'P 1'
#
loop_
_entity.id
_entity.type
_entity.pdbx_description
1 polymer ?
#
loop_
_entity_poly.entity_id
_entity_poly.type
_entity_poly.pdbx_seq_one_letter_code
_entity_poly.pdbx_strand_id
1 'polypeptide(L)'
;MEVRDVFELRKQGRIEEAYNAIRPMYAVHKGHYTTIAMFWVGVDMMRLRYQQRRLTEAHKIFLSLMRLYPTMDDKDKRGQAVLMRAAIFVFDHSTSFSMLDFITNWGIDKLPDEDWKMVEVNGHYVQSLGLRIVSRVFKEVEGKPTVEMALKAAPILAVALKYSPYNMNNQCHKATIYTIMGKKEKAINIYRHLLTKHRQSYLYSNLANLVDNDNLKIALLTRAITNQREEKFRQRMRFTLASMLYNVNKAQAKHELDKCIAARKQAGYTITWEMQNLVASLKDVLPTSDIEQRAFYRQQEEIVKAFVRQD
;
A
#
# COMPACT_ATOMS: atom_id res chain seq x y z
N MET A 1 -21.46 40.36 5.94
CA MET A 1 -21.39 38.89 6.09
C MET A 1 -20.42 38.61 7.20
N GLU A 2 -20.85 37.83 8.19
CA GLU A 2 -20.06 37.46 9.37
C GLU A 2 -19.58 36.00 9.27
N VAL A 3 -18.70 35.58 10.18
CA VAL A 3 -18.22 34.18 10.26
C VAL A 3 -19.37 33.19 10.43
N ARG A 4 -20.46 33.58 11.10
CA ARG A 4 -21.66 32.76 11.25
C ARG A 4 -22.30 32.44 9.89
N ASP A 5 -22.42 33.42 9.01
CA ASP A 5 -23.00 33.24 7.67
C ASP A 5 -22.16 32.26 6.83
N VAL A 6 -20.83 32.30 6.97
CA VAL A 6 -19.92 31.35 6.31
C VAL A 6 -20.21 29.91 6.75
N PHE A 7 -20.46 29.68 8.04
CA PHE A 7 -20.81 28.33 8.52
C PHE A 7 -22.18 27.87 8.02
N GLU A 8 -23.15 28.77 7.87
CA GLU A 8 -24.44 28.42 7.27
C GLU A 8 -24.30 28.05 5.78
N LEU A 9 -23.52 28.81 5.00
CA LEU A 9 -23.20 28.44 3.61
C LEU A 9 -22.55 27.05 3.53
N ARG A 10 -21.58 26.79 4.42
CA ARG A 10 -20.92 25.48 4.52
C ARG A 10 -21.92 24.37 4.84
N LYS A 11 -22.84 24.58 5.80
CA LYS A 11 -23.86 23.62 6.21
C LYS A 11 -24.86 23.33 5.09
N GLN A 12 -25.16 24.31 4.25
CA GLN A 12 -25.99 24.17 3.05
C GLN A 12 -25.25 23.48 1.88
N GLY A 13 -23.97 23.12 2.03
CA GLY A 13 -23.17 22.51 0.96
C GLY A 13 -22.66 23.51 -0.09
N ARG A 14 -22.83 24.82 0.12
CA ARG A 14 -22.36 25.90 -0.77
C ARG A 14 -20.88 26.20 -0.51
N ILE A 15 -20.04 25.19 -0.71
CA ILE A 15 -18.63 25.18 -0.29
C ILE A 15 -17.81 26.27 -0.98
N GLU A 16 -17.99 26.48 -2.29
CA GLU A 16 -17.23 27.51 -3.01
C GLU A 16 -17.57 28.92 -2.54
N GLU A 17 -18.85 29.18 -2.27
CA GLU A 17 -19.32 30.47 -1.77
C GLU A 17 -18.81 30.73 -0.35
N ALA A 18 -18.90 29.72 0.53
CA ALA A 18 -18.31 29.78 1.86
C ALA A 18 -16.80 30.08 1.79
N TYR A 19 -16.08 29.42 0.87
CA TYR A 19 -14.63 29.60 0.72
C TYR A 19 -14.27 30.98 0.18
N ASN A 20 -15.04 31.50 -0.79
CA ASN A 20 -14.84 32.84 -1.32
C ASN A 20 -15.17 33.93 -0.30
N ALA A 21 -16.14 33.69 0.60
CA ALA A 21 -16.50 34.61 1.67
C ALA A 21 -15.45 34.66 2.79
N ILE A 22 -14.92 33.51 3.23
CA ILE A 22 -14.01 33.47 4.39
C ILE A 22 -12.60 33.97 4.08
N ARG A 23 -12.12 33.79 2.85
CA ARG A 23 -10.77 34.22 2.42
C ARG A 23 -10.46 35.69 2.71
N PRO A 24 -11.26 36.67 2.24
CA PRO A 24 -11.01 38.08 2.53
C PRO A 24 -11.16 38.41 4.03
N MET A 25 -12.10 37.77 4.73
CA MET A 25 -12.28 37.98 6.18
C MET A 25 -11.04 37.53 6.96
N TYR A 26 -10.49 36.35 6.64
CA TYR A 26 -9.27 35.84 7.26
C TYR A 26 -8.03 36.69 6.93
N ALA A 27 -7.97 37.25 5.72
CA ALA A 27 -6.87 38.13 5.32
C ALA A 27 -6.82 39.42 6.16
N VAL A 28 -7.98 39.95 6.55
CA VAL A 28 -8.09 41.17 7.38
C VAL A 28 -7.99 40.85 8.87
N HIS A 29 -8.62 39.76 9.33
CA HIS A 29 -8.70 39.41 10.75
C HIS A 29 -8.33 37.94 11.01
N LYS A 30 -7.20 37.71 11.68
CA LYS A 30 -6.67 36.38 12.02
C LYS A 30 -7.01 35.96 13.47
N GLY A 31 -8.24 36.20 13.89
CA GLY A 31 -8.73 35.76 15.19
C GLY A 31 -9.12 34.29 15.24
N HIS A 32 -9.54 33.84 16.44
CA HIS A 32 -9.89 32.44 16.70
C HIS A 32 -10.97 31.89 15.75
N TYR A 33 -12.13 32.56 15.67
CA TYR A 33 -13.24 32.08 14.85
C TYR A 33 -12.99 32.17 13.34
N THR A 34 -12.28 33.20 12.87
CA THR A 34 -11.94 33.32 11.43
C THR A 34 -10.92 32.25 11.02
N THR A 35 -9.97 31.90 11.90
CA THR A 35 -9.02 30.82 11.67
C THR A 35 -9.71 29.46 11.59
N ILE A 36 -10.61 29.16 12.54
CA ILE A 36 -11.39 27.91 12.54
C ILE A 36 -12.26 27.81 11.29
N ALA A 37 -12.98 28.87 10.93
CA ALA A 37 -13.81 28.88 9.73
C ALA A 37 -12.97 28.71 8.46
N MET A 38 -11.84 29.42 8.32
CA MET A 38 -10.94 29.30 7.18
C MET A 38 -10.41 27.87 7.04
N PHE A 39 -10.05 27.23 8.15
CA PHE A 39 -9.56 25.86 8.15
C PHE A 39 -10.63 24.86 7.69
N TRP A 40 -11.81 24.85 8.32
CA TRP A 40 -12.84 23.86 8.02
C TRP A 40 -13.44 24.03 6.62
N VAL A 41 -13.67 25.27 6.18
CA VAL A 41 -14.14 25.53 4.82
C VAL A 41 -13.05 25.20 3.80
N GLY A 42 -11.77 25.48 4.12
CA GLY A 42 -10.64 25.10 3.26
C GLY A 42 -10.50 23.58 3.11
N VAL A 43 -10.72 22.80 4.16
CA VAL A 43 -10.75 21.32 4.08
C VAL A 43 -11.83 20.84 3.12
N ASP A 44 -13.04 21.39 3.22
CA ASP A 44 -14.15 20.98 2.34
C ASP A 44 -13.89 21.40 0.89
N MET A 45 -13.34 22.60 0.69
CA MET A 45 -12.93 23.08 -0.62
C MET A 45 -11.85 22.20 -1.24
N MET A 46 -10.85 21.79 -0.45
CA MET A 46 -9.82 20.85 -0.90
C MET A 46 -10.43 19.52 -1.38
N ARG A 47 -11.37 18.96 -0.60
CA ARG A 47 -12.09 17.72 -0.97
C ARG A 47 -12.92 17.89 -2.24
N LEU A 48 -13.62 19.01 -2.38
CA LEU A 48 -14.38 19.35 -3.58
C LEU A 48 -13.46 19.40 -4.81
N ARG A 49 -12.29 20.04 -4.69
CA ARG A 49 -11.29 20.08 -5.77
C ARG A 49 -10.75 18.70 -6.14
N TYR A 50 -10.55 17.81 -5.18
CA TYR A 50 -10.22 16.40 -5.47
C TYR A 50 -11.33 15.70 -6.26
N GLN A 51 -12.59 15.84 -5.84
CA GLN A 51 -13.74 15.24 -6.54
C GLN A 51 -13.86 15.74 -7.99
N GLN A 52 -13.58 17.03 -8.20
CA GLN A 52 -13.56 17.66 -9.53
C GLN A 52 -12.29 17.35 -10.35
N ARG A 53 -11.38 16.50 -9.84
CA ARG A 53 -10.07 16.21 -10.44
C ARG A 53 -9.17 17.44 -10.66
N ARG A 54 -9.41 18.53 -9.92
CA ARG A 54 -8.57 19.74 -9.90
C ARG A 54 -7.42 19.58 -8.90
N LEU A 55 -6.55 18.59 -9.17
CA LEU A 55 -5.54 18.10 -8.22
C LEU A 55 -4.52 19.17 -7.81
N THR A 56 -4.08 20.01 -8.75
CA THR A 56 -3.13 21.09 -8.48
C THR A 56 -3.71 22.13 -7.51
N GLU A 57 -4.99 22.50 -7.69
CA GLU A 57 -5.67 23.41 -6.76
C GLU A 57 -5.86 22.77 -5.39
N ALA A 58 -6.31 21.51 -5.35
CA ALA A 58 -6.47 20.77 -4.10
C ALA A 58 -5.15 20.71 -3.31
N HIS A 59 -4.03 20.45 -3.99
CA HIS A 59 -2.71 20.42 -3.36
C HIS A 59 -2.28 21.80 -2.82
N LYS A 60 -2.53 22.90 -3.56
CA LYS A 60 -2.27 24.26 -3.06
C LYS A 60 -3.09 24.60 -1.80
N ILE A 61 -4.35 24.17 -1.76
CA ILE A 61 -5.20 24.34 -0.58
C ILE A 61 -4.65 23.53 0.59
N PHE A 62 -4.27 22.27 0.36
CA PHE A 62 -3.64 21.43 1.40
C PHE A 62 -2.39 22.10 2.01
N LEU A 63 -1.47 22.61 1.19
CA LEU A 63 -0.28 23.32 1.68
C LEU A 63 -0.65 24.58 2.48
N SER A 64 -1.71 25.28 2.08
CA SER A 64 -2.21 26.45 2.81
C SER A 64 -2.81 26.06 4.17
N LEU A 65 -3.56 24.95 4.22
CA LEU A 65 -4.09 24.41 5.47
C LEU A 65 -2.98 23.95 6.42
N MET A 66 -1.91 23.35 5.91
CA MET A 66 -0.74 22.99 6.71
C MET A 66 -0.08 24.22 7.38
N ARG A 67 -0.02 25.35 6.68
CA ARG A 67 0.50 26.62 7.23
C ARG A 67 -0.45 27.28 8.21
N LEU A 68 -1.76 27.11 8.00
CA LEU A 68 -2.82 27.66 8.85
C LEU A 68 -2.92 26.90 10.18
N TYR A 69 -2.81 25.57 10.16
CA TYR A 69 -3.09 24.70 11.29
C TYR A 69 -2.36 25.06 12.59
N PRO A 70 -1.06 25.42 12.61
CA PRO A 70 -0.37 25.83 13.83
C PRO A 70 -0.99 27.05 14.55
N THR A 71 -1.80 27.85 13.85
CA THR A 71 -2.49 29.02 14.41
C THR A 71 -3.90 28.71 14.90
N MET A 72 -4.41 27.50 14.66
CA MET A 72 -5.75 27.07 15.04
C MET A 72 -5.73 26.41 16.41
N ASP A 73 -6.71 26.75 17.25
CA ASP A 73 -6.97 26.04 18.50
C ASP A 73 -7.64 24.68 18.21
N ASP A 74 -6.89 23.58 18.39
CA ASP A 74 -7.31 22.20 18.08
C ASP A 74 -7.17 21.30 19.32
N LYS A 75 -7.90 21.64 20.38
CA LYS A 75 -7.84 20.92 21.68
C LYS A 75 -8.21 19.44 21.56
N ASP A 76 -9.14 19.11 20.67
CA ASP A 76 -9.67 17.75 20.46
C ASP A 76 -8.95 16.96 19.35
N LYS A 77 -7.90 17.54 18.75
CA LYS A 77 -7.08 16.93 17.69
C LYS A 77 -7.84 16.55 16.42
N ARG A 78 -9.06 17.09 16.22
CA ARG A 78 -9.83 16.81 15.00
C ARG A 78 -9.20 17.45 13.77
N GLY A 79 -8.67 18.67 13.90
CA GLY A 79 -7.94 19.34 12.82
C GLY A 79 -6.72 18.54 12.39
N GLN A 80 -5.96 18.01 13.35
CA GLN A 80 -4.84 17.12 13.10
C GLN A 80 -5.23 15.87 12.31
N ALA A 81 -6.23 15.12 12.79
CA ALA A 81 -6.69 13.90 12.14
C ALA A 81 -7.19 14.18 10.71
N VAL A 82 -7.85 15.32 10.51
CA VAL A 82 -8.36 15.74 9.20
C VAL A 82 -7.23 16.07 8.22
N LEU A 83 -6.14 16.70 8.67
CA LEU A 83 -4.96 16.91 7.83
C LEU A 83 -4.23 15.62 7.50
N MET A 84 -4.16 14.66 8.42
CA MET A 84 -3.62 13.34 8.10
C MET A 84 -4.49 12.57 7.09
N ARG A 85 -5.83 12.68 7.21
CA ARG A 85 -6.76 12.17 6.18
C ARG A 85 -6.52 12.85 4.83
N ALA A 86 -6.31 14.16 4.82
CA ALA A 86 -5.99 14.92 3.62
C ALA A 86 -4.68 14.46 2.97
N ALA A 87 -3.63 14.20 3.77
CA ALA A 87 -2.34 13.72 3.30
C ALA A 87 -2.45 12.39 2.54
N ILE A 88 -3.38 11.49 2.92
CA ILE A 88 -3.65 10.27 2.14
C ILE A 88 -4.09 10.61 0.72
N PHE A 89 -5.01 11.56 0.55
CA PHE A 89 -5.47 11.97 -0.78
C PHE A 89 -4.36 12.62 -1.60
N VAL A 90 -3.52 13.44 -0.95
CA VAL A 90 -2.36 14.07 -1.60
C VAL A 90 -1.37 13.01 -2.07
N PHE A 91 -1.00 12.06 -1.21
CA PHE A 91 -0.10 10.96 -1.54
C PHE A 91 -0.61 10.12 -2.71
N ASP A 92 -1.90 9.77 -2.70
CA ASP A 92 -2.49 8.93 -3.76
C ASP A 92 -2.54 9.66 -5.14
N HIS A 93 -2.30 10.97 -5.19
CA HIS A 93 -2.39 11.81 -6.41
C HIS A 93 -1.15 12.68 -6.70
N SER A 94 -0.07 12.53 -5.93
CA SER A 94 1.17 13.30 -6.11
C SER A 94 2.37 12.36 -6.12
N THR A 95 3.25 12.52 -7.11
CA THR A 95 4.48 11.73 -7.23
C THR A 95 5.63 12.27 -6.39
N SER A 96 5.52 13.51 -5.87
CA SER A 96 6.56 14.19 -5.10
C SER A 96 6.28 14.26 -3.60
N PHE A 97 5.05 13.92 -3.16
CA PHE A 97 4.68 13.98 -1.75
C PHE A 97 5.16 12.73 -1.01
N SER A 98 6.00 12.91 0.02
CA SER A 98 6.42 11.83 0.91
C SER A 98 5.45 11.72 2.09
N MET A 99 4.75 10.59 2.18
CA MET A 99 3.95 10.25 3.36
C MET A 99 4.87 9.93 4.55
N LEU A 100 6.02 9.30 4.30
CA LEU A 100 6.99 8.97 5.35
C LEU A 100 7.49 10.25 6.05
N ASP A 101 8.00 11.23 5.30
CA ASP A 101 8.52 12.46 5.90
C ASP A 101 7.38 13.29 6.51
N PHE A 102 6.20 13.33 5.88
CA PHE A 102 5.04 14.00 6.46
C PHE A 102 4.71 13.43 7.84
N ILE A 103 4.54 12.12 7.97
CA ILE A 103 4.15 11.49 9.24
C ILE A 103 5.28 11.52 10.27
N THR A 104 6.54 11.44 9.85
CA THR A 104 7.69 11.60 10.74
C THR A 104 7.65 12.95 11.46
N ASN A 105 7.28 14.02 10.74
CA ASN A 105 7.17 15.37 11.31
C ASN A 105 5.83 15.61 12.01
N TRP A 106 4.73 15.07 11.48
CA TRP A 106 3.39 15.34 12.00
C TRP A 106 3.09 14.55 13.28
N GLY A 107 3.65 13.35 13.41
CA GLY A 107 3.54 12.46 14.57
C GLY A 107 2.28 11.60 14.54
N ILE A 108 2.41 10.31 14.19
CA ILE A 108 1.27 9.37 14.11
C ILE A 108 0.63 9.05 15.47
N ASP A 109 1.40 9.19 16.54
CA ASP A 109 1.02 9.02 17.94
C ASP A 109 0.01 10.07 18.43
N LYS A 110 -0.16 11.17 17.68
CA LYS A 110 -1.14 12.22 18.00
C LYS A 110 -2.55 11.93 17.46
N LEU A 111 -2.74 10.79 16.79
CA LEU A 111 -4.09 10.33 16.45
C LEU A 111 -4.84 9.90 17.71
N PRO A 112 -6.10 10.31 17.89
CA PRO A 112 -6.93 9.82 19.00
C PRO A 112 -7.17 8.32 18.86
N ASP A 113 -7.42 7.63 19.98
CA ASP A 113 -7.62 6.17 20.00
C ASP A 113 -8.73 5.69 19.06
N GLU A 114 -9.77 6.51 18.87
CA GLU A 114 -10.87 6.20 17.94
C GLU A 114 -10.40 6.10 16.47
N ASP A 115 -9.35 6.83 16.08
CA ASP A 115 -8.78 6.78 14.73
C ASP A 115 -7.97 5.50 14.45
N TRP A 116 -7.78 4.66 15.48
CA TRP A 116 -7.16 3.34 15.38
C TRP A 116 -8.17 2.20 15.30
N LYS A 117 -9.46 2.45 15.57
CA LYS A 117 -10.52 1.44 15.51
C LYS A 117 -11.07 1.29 14.09
N MET A 118 -11.44 0.07 13.73
CA MET A 118 -12.21 -0.17 12.50
C MET A 118 -13.64 0.33 12.70
N VAL A 119 -14.22 0.88 11.65
CA VAL A 119 -15.59 1.39 11.67
C VAL A 119 -16.39 0.64 10.62
N GLU A 120 -17.58 0.20 11.01
CA GLU A 120 -18.53 -0.39 10.07
C GLU A 120 -19.23 0.74 9.28
N VAL A 121 -19.18 0.64 7.96
CA VAL A 121 -19.86 1.55 7.03
C VAL A 121 -20.62 0.69 6.03
N ASN A 122 -21.96 0.82 6.01
CA ASN A 122 -22.84 0.06 5.10
C ASN A 122 -22.60 -1.47 5.13
N GLY A 123 -22.43 -2.06 6.32
CA GLY A 123 -22.18 -3.51 6.47
C GLY A 123 -20.73 -3.95 6.19
N HIS A 124 -19.84 -3.01 5.88
CA HIS A 124 -18.43 -3.30 5.60
C HIS A 124 -17.51 -2.63 6.62
N TYR A 125 -16.58 -3.39 7.17
CA TYR A 125 -15.54 -2.85 8.05
C TYR A 125 -14.50 -2.10 7.25
N VAL A 126 -14.36 -0.81 7.53
CA VAL A 126 -13.34 0.07 6.96
C VAL A 126 -12.12 0.08 7.87
N GLN A 127 -10.95 -0.08 7.26
CA GLN A 127 -9.67 0.02 7.95
C GLN A 127 -9.53 1.39 8.64
N SER A 128 -9.02 1.37 9.88
CA SER A 128 -8.82 2.58 10.67
C SER A 128 -7.89 3.60 9.98
N LEU A 129 -8.02 4.88 10.35
CA LEU A 129 -7.20 5.94 9.78
C LEU A 129 -5.71 5.67 10.01
N GLY A 130 -5.33 5.31 11.24
CA GLY A 130 -3.95 5.01 11.60
C GLY A 130 -3.36 3.91 10.72
N LEU A 131 -4.08 2.81 10.54
CA LEU A 131 -3.61 1.72 9.67
C LEU A 131 -3.55 2.10 8.19
N ARG A 132 -4.48 2.93 7.70
CA ARG A 132 -4.43 3.45 6.32
C ARG A 132 -3.21 4.32 6.07
N ILE A 133 -2.84 5.17 7.03
CA ILE A 133 -1.63 6.01 6.97
C ILE A 133 -0.38 5.13 6.92
N VAL A 134 -0.27 4.16 7.84
CA VAL A 134 0.86 3.22 7.89
C VAL A 134 1.02 2.50 6.56
N SER A 135 -0.08 2.03 5.95
CA SER A 135 -0.01 1.39 4.63
C SER A 135 0.52 2.32 3.52
N ARG A 136 0.28 3.63 3.57
CA ARG A 136 0.86 4.59 2.60
C ARG A 136 2.35 4.82 2.87
N VAL A 137 2.74 4.94 4.13
CA VAL A 137 4.17 5.00 4.52
C VAL A 137 4.92 3.79 3.96
N PHE A 138 4.37 2.58 4.16
CA PHE A 138 5.05 1.38 3.67
C PHE A 138 4.96 1.18 2.16
N LYS A 139 3.91 1.67 1.49
CA LYS A 139 3.88 1.72 0.02
C LYS A 139 5.04 2.56 -0.53
N GLU A 140 5.41 3.65 0.14
CA GLU A 140 6.57 4.47 -0.21
C GLU A 140 7.89 3.73 0.08
N VAL A 141 8.04 3.16 1.27
CA VAL A 141 9.23 2.40 1.71
C VAL A 141 9.51 1.21 0.78
N GLU A 142 8.49 0.45 0.41
CA GLU A 142 8.60 -0.71 -0.47
C GLU A 142 8.95 -0.32 -1.92
N GLY A 143 8.58 0.90 -2.34
CA GLY A 143 8.87 1.40 -3.68
C GLY A 143 10.33 1.77 -3.90
N LYS A 144 11.02 2.29 -2.87
CA LYS A 144 12.43 2.71 -2.91
C LYS A 144 13.15 2.39 -1.59
N PRO A 145 13.34 1.10 -1.26
CA PRO A 145 13.81 0.70 0.06
C PRO A 145 15.23 1.21 0.35
N THR A 146 15.38 1.91 1.47
CA THR A 146 16.68 2.30 2.03
C THR A 146 16.70 2.10 3.54
N VAL A 147 17.89 1.91 4.10
CA VAL A 147 18.07 1.77 5.55
C VAL A 147 17.53 2.99 6.30
N GLU A 148 17.77 4.21 5.78
CA GLU A 148 17.24 5.45 6.36
C GLU A 148 15.71 5.43 6.43
N MET A 149 15.03 5.05 5.35
CA MET A 149 13.57 4.98 5.31
C MET A 149 13.03 3.93 6.29
N ALA A 150 13.70 2.78 6.41
CA ALA A 150 13.31 1.76 7.39
C ALA A 150 13.46 2.26 8.83
N LEU A 151 14.52 3.01 9.14
CA LEU A 151 14.74 3.61 10.45
C LEU A 151 13.66 4.66 10.78
N LYS A 152 13.25 5.49 9.81
CA LYS A 152 12.14 6.45 9.97
C LYS A 152 10.77 5.75 10.10
N ALA A 153 10.55 4.67 9.36
CA ALA A 153 9.28 3.94 9.37
C ALA A 153 9.08 3.05 10.61
N ALA A 154 10.16 2.58 11.24
CA ALA A 154 10.11 1.73 12.44
C ALA A 154 9.30 2.31 13.61
N PRO A 155 9.52 3.56 14.08
CA PRO A 155 8.72 4.12 15.16
C PRO A 155 7.24 4.30 14.76
N ILE A 156 6.95 4.62 13.49
CA ILE A 156 5.59 4.74 12.98
C ILE A 156 4.86 3.38 13.08
N LEU A 157 5.53 2.31 12.63
CA LEU A 157 4.98 0.94 12.74
C LEU A 157 4.83 0.50 14.21
N ALA A 158 5.77 0.89 15.08
CA ALA A 158 5.70 0.54 16.50
C ALA A 158 4.42 1.08 17.15
N VAL A 159 3.98 2.28 16.81
CA VAL A 159 2.68 2.82 17.26
C VAL A 159 1.53 1.95 16.75
N ALA A 160 1.52 1.61 15.46
CA ALA A 160 0.47 0.78 14.87
C ALA A 160 0.37 -0.63 15.49
N LEU A 161 1.51 -1.20 15.89
CA LEU A 161 1.59 -2.50 16.55
C LEU A 161 1.04 -2.47 17.99
N LYS A 162 0.97 -1.31 18.66
CA LYS A 162 0.31 -1.21 19.98
C LYS A 162 -1.20 -1.45 19.85
N TYR A 163 -1.82 -0.92 18.80
CA TYR A 163 -3.26 -1.04 18.57
C TYR A 163 -3.66 -2.32 17.84
N SER A 164 -2.77 -2.86 17.01
CA SER A 164 -3.08 -4.02 16.17
C SER A 164 -1.84 -4.90 15.96
N PRO A 165 -1.37 -5.57 17.04
CA PRO A 165 -0.12 -6.34 17.01
C PRO A 165 -0.19 -7.51 16.04
N TYR A 166 -1.32 -8.19 15.92
CA TYR A 166 -1.47 -9.37 15.06
C TYR A 166 -2.06 -9.07 13.68
N ASN A 167 -2.21 -7.78 13.31
CA ASN A 167 -2.69 -7.43 11.99
C ASN A 167 -1.69 -7.89 10.91
N MET A 168 -2.18 -8.62 9.92
CA MET A 168 -1.35 -9.21 8.86
C MET A 168 -0.50 -8.17 8.11
N ASN A 169 -1.05 -7.00 7.79
CA ASN A 169 -0.30 -5.96 7.08
C ASN A 169 0.80 -5.38 7.97
N ASN A 170 0.51 -5.11 9.25
CA ASN A 170 1.54 -4.66 10.20
C ASN A 170 2.67 -5.68 10.35
N GLN A 171 2.36 -6.99 10.36
CA GLN A 171 3.37 -8.04 10.36
C GLN A 171 4.18 -8.06 9.06
N CYS A 172 3.53 -7.88 7.90
CA CYS A 172 4.24 -7.74 6.62
C CYS A 172 5.18 -6.53 6.63
N HIS A 173 4.71 -5.38 7.11
CA HIS A 173 5.51 -4.16 7.25
C HIS A 173 6.70 -4.35 8.20
N LYS A 174 6.53 -5.12 9.29
CA LYS A 174 7.63 -5.51 10.19
C LYS A 174 8.66 -6.38 9.47
N ALA A 175 8.20 -7.33 8.65
CA ALA A 175 9.09 -8.13 7.81
C ALA A 175 9.82 -7.26 6.77
N THR A 176 9.14 -6.29 6.15
CA THR A 176 9.75 -5.31 5.23
C THR A 176 10.91 -4.56 5.89
N ILE A 177 10.74 -4.04 7.12
CA ILE A 177 11.84 -3.42 7.87
C ILE A 177 12.99 -4.39 8.06
N TYR A 178 12.72 -5.62 8.51
CA TYR A 178 13.79 -6.59 8.73
C TYR A 178 14.54 -6.95 7.45
N THR A 179 13.85 -7.09 6.33
CA THR A 179 14.46 -7.30 5.01
C THR A 179 15.41 -6.16 4.65
N ILE A 180 14.96 -4.90 4.76
CA ILE A 180 15.78 -3.73 4.44
C ILE A 180 17.00 -3.62 5.36
N MET A 181 16.83 -3.97 6.64
CA MET A 181 17.90 -3.96 7.64
C MET A 181 18.84 -5.19 7.56
N GLY A 182 18.71 -6.05 6.54
CA GLY A 182 19.53 -7.26 6.38
C GLY A 182 19.22 -8.38 7.39
N LYS A 183 18.15 -8.28 8.18
CA LYS A 183 17.73 -9.27 9.19
C LYS A 183 16.81 -10.32 8.57
N LYS A 184 17.30 -10.97 7.52
CA LYS A 184 16.57 -11.90 6.64
C LYS A 184 15.83 -13.01 7.41
N GLU A 185 16.49 -13.68 8.34
CA GLU A 185 15.88 -14.74 9.17
C GLU A 185 14.66 -14.27 9.97
N LYS A 186 14.69 -13.03 10.48
CA LYS A 186 13.54 -12.48 11.20
C LYS A 186 12.35 -12.22 10.27
N ALA A 187 12.60 -11.79 9.04
CA ALA A 187 11.56 -11.59 8.04
C ALA A 187 10.97 -12.95 7.58
N ILE A 188 11.83 -13.95 7.35
CA ILE A 188 11.43 -15.33 7.02
C ILE A 188 10.48 -15.88 8.10
N ASN A 189 10.87 -15.79 9.37
CA ASN A 189 10.06 -16.32 10.48
C ASN A 189 8.68 -15.65 10.58
N ILE A 190 8.59 -14.35 10.30
CA ILE A 190 7.29 -13.66 10.24
C ILE A 190 6.42 -14.25 9.12
N TYR A 191 6.95 -14.40 7.90
CA TYR A 191 6.16 -14.93 6.79
C TYR A 191 5.77 -16.40 7.00
N ARG A 192 6.66 -17.22 7.58
CA ARG A 192 6.33 -18.59 7.98
C ARG A 192 5.16 -18.62 8.94
N HIS A 193 5.20 -17.81 10.00
CA HIS A 193 4.09 -17.70 10.94
C HIS A 193 2.80 -17.22 10.26
N LEU A 194 2.85 -16.20 9.41
CA LEU A 194 1.67 -15.73 8.68
C LEU A 194 1.05 -16.82 7.81
N LEU A 195 1.87 -17.60 7.10
CA LEU A 195 1.42 -18.68 6.21
C LEU A 195 0.77 -19.87 6.94
N THR A 196 0.83 -19.93 8.27
CA THR A 196 0.04 -20.90 9.05
C THR A 196 -1.46 -20.58 9.03
N LYS A 197 -1.83 -19.31 8.89
CA LYS A 197 -3.23 -18.82 8.95
C LYS A 197 -3.70 -18.16 7.66
N HIS A 198 -2.76 -17.75 6.81
CA HIS A 198 -3.01 -16.93 5.64
C HIS A 198 -2.49 -17.61 4.38
N ARG A 199 -3.18 -17.39 3.26
CA ARG A 199 -2.89 -18.05 1.96
C ARG A 199 -2.73 -17.05 0.82
N GLN A 200 -2.66 -15.76 1.12
CA GLN A 200 -2.57 -14.69 0.13
C GLN A 200 -1.30 -14.86 -0.71
N SER A 201 -1.45 -14.76 -2.04
CA SER A 201 -0.37 -14.94 -3.02
C SER A 201 0.92 -14.19 -2.68
N TYR A 202 0.80 -12.92 -2.27
CA TYR A 202 1.96 -12.06 -2.02
C TYR A 202 2.80 -12.52 -0.81
N LEU A 203 2.22 -13.25 0.15
CA LEU A 203 2.98 -13.79 1.28
C LEU A 203 4.00 -14.83 0.80
N TYR A 204 3.59 -15.70 -0.11
CA TYR A 204 4.48 -16.68 -0.71
C TYR A 204 5.53 -16.02 -1.60
N SER A 205 5.16 -15.03 -2.43
CA SER A 205 6.13 -14.35 -3.29
C SER A 205 7.15 -13.55 -2.49
N ASN A 206 6.73 -12.88 -1.41
CA ASN A 206 7.65 -12.13 -0.56
C ASN A 206 8.62 -13.07 0.17
N LEU A 207 8.13 -14.21 0.67
CA LEU A 207 9.00 -15.23 1.26
C LEU A 207 9.95 -15.85 0.22
N ALA A 208 9.50 -16.06 -1.03
CA ALA A 208 10.36 -16.57 -2.11
C ALA A 208 11.56 -15.64 -2.37
N ASN A 209 11.36 -14.32 -2.33
CA ASN A 209 12.44 -13.35 -2.48
C ASN A 209 13.42 -13.34 -1.31
N LEU A 210 13.05 -13.96 -0.19
CA LEU A 210 13.84 -13.99 1.04
C LEU A 210 14.53 -15.32 1.29
N VAL A 211 14.32 -16.38 0.52
CA VAL A 211 15.03 -17.65 0.73
C VAL A 211 16.14 -17.77 -0.30
N ASP A 212 17.22 -18.49 0.02
CA ASP A 212 18.32 -18.72 -0.94
C ASP A 212 18.17 -20.02 -1.72
N ASN A 213 17.53 -21.02 -1.12
CA ASN A 213 17.32 -22.34 -1.72
C ASN A 213 16.37 -22.28 -2.92
N ASP A 214 16.86 -22.59 -4.11
CA ASP A 214 16.08 -22.47 -5.36
C ASP A 214 14.91 -23.45 -5.44
N ASN A 215 15.02 -24.66 -4.89
CA ASN A 215 13.89 -25.60 -4.83
C ASN A 215 12.75 -25.02 -3.98
N LEU A 216 13.08 -24.41 -2.84
CA LEU A 216 12.09 -23.75 -1.99
C LEU A 216 11.51 -22.49 -2.67
N LYS A 217 12.32 -21.70 -3.39
CA LYS A 217 11.81 -20.57 -4.18
C LYS A 217 10.80 -21.03 -5.24
N ILE A 218 11.12 -22.08 -6.00
CA ILE A 218 10.22 -22.69 -6.99
C ILE A 218 8.91 -23.11 -6.33
N ALA A 219 9.00 -23.76 -5.17
CA ALA A 219 7.85 -24.22 -4.42
C ALA A 219 6.96 -23.05 -3.95
N LEU A 220 7.57 -22.00 -3.40
CA LEU A 220 6.87 -20.80 -2.95
C LEU A 220 6.24 -20.01 -4.11
N LEU A 221 6.95 -19.81 -5.22
CA LEU A 221 6.40 -19.14 -6.41
C LEU A 221 5.21 -19.92 -6.99
N THR A 222 5.28 -21.24 -7.00
CA THR A 222 4.16 -22.10 -7.38
C THR A 222 2.93 -21.88 -6.49
N ARG A 223 3.14 -21.76 -5.17
CA ARG A 223 2.05 -21.40 -4.24
C ARG A 223 1.53 -19.98 -4.47
N ALA A 224 2.40 -19.02 -4.76
CA ALA A 224 2.02 -17.66 -5.06
C ALA A 224 1.11 -17.60 -6.30
N ILE A 225 1.45 -18.33 -7.37
CA ILE A 225 0.66 -18.42 -8.61
C ILE A 225 -0.70 -19.07 -8.37
N THR A 226 -0.73 -20.22 -7.69
CA THR A 226 -1.98 -20.97 -7.44
C THR A 226 -2.95 -20.22 -6.52
N ASN A 227 -2.46 -19.37 -5.61
CA ASN A 227 -3.28 -18.59 -4.70
C ASN A 227 -3.63 -17.17 -5.22
N GLN A 228 -3.12 -16.77 -6.39
CA GLN A 228 -3.53 -15.51 -7.02
C GLN A 228 -4.77 -15.78 -7.88
N ARG A 229 -5.88 -15.05 -7.71
CA ARG A 229 -7.11 -15.31 -8.48
C ARG A 229 -7.06 -14.74 -9.89
N GLU A 230 -6.51 -13.53 -10.04
CA GLU A 230 -6.52 -12.81 -11.31
C GLU A 230 -5.25 -13.08 -12.12
N GLU A 231 -5.41 -13.58 -13.36
CA GLU A 231 -4.28 -13.99 -14.21
C GLU A 231 -3.32 -12.82 -14.53
N LYS A 232 -3.85 -11.59 -14.66
CA LYS A 232 -3.04 -10.38 -14.90
C LYS A 232 -1.97 -10.14 -13.83
N PHE A 233 -2.21 -10.61 -12.60
CA PHE A 233 -1.26 -10.49 -11.48
C PHE A 233 -0.32 -11.70 -11.34
N ARG A 234 -0.54 -12.79 -12.10
CA ARG A 234 0.34 -13.98 -12.08
C ARG A 234 1.57 -13.83 -12.97
N GLN A 235 1.51 -12.97 -13.99
CA GLN A 235 2.48 -12.88 -15.08
C GLN A 235 3.94 -12.80 -14.61
N ARG A 236 4.26 -11.87 -13.70
CA ARG A 236 5.63 -11.72 -13.18
C ARG A 236 6.11 -13.00 -12.48
N MET A 237 5.25 -13.59 -11.63
CA MET A 237 5.60 -14.81 -10.90
C MET A 237 5.78 -16.00 -11.84
N ARG A 238 4.94 -16.13 -12.88
CA ARG A 238 5.09 -17.17 -13.91
C ARG A 238 6.38 -17.02 -14.69
N PHE A 239 6.74 -15.80 -15.09
CA PHE A 239 8.00 -15.57 -15.80
C PHE A 239 9.22 -15.87 -14.93
N THR A 240 9.20 -15.46 -13.66
CA THR A 240 10.25 -15.81 -12.70
C THR A 240 10.34 -17.33 -12.51
N LEU A 241 9.21 -18.01 -12.31
CA LEU A 241 9.16 -19.46 -12.18
C LEU A 241 9.68 -20.17 -13.44
N ALA A 242 9.27 -19.73 -14.64
CA ALA A 242 9.75 -20.26 -15.90
C ALA A 242 11.27 -20.13 -16.04
N SER A 243 11.82 -18.96 -15.67
CA SER A 243 13.26 -18.70 -15.72
C SER A 243 14.04 -19.62 -14.79
N MET A 244 13.52 -19.86 -13.58
CA MET A 244 14.12 -20.81 -12.63
C MET A 244 14.04 -22.25 -13.13
N LEU A 245 12.90 -22.63 -13.73
CA LEU A 245 12.68 -23.97 -14.25
C LEU A 245 13.47 -24.25 -15.53
N TYR A 246 13.98 -23.24 -16.24
CA TYR A 246 14.70 -23.42 -17.50
C TYR A 246 15.85 -24.44 -17.42
N ASN A 247 16.60 -24.43 -16.32
CA ASN A 247 17.71 -25.35 -16.08
C ASN A 247 17.31 -26.62 -15.31
N VAL A 248 16.06 -26.72 -14.82
CA VAL A 248 15.58 -27.82 -13.96
C VAL A 248 14.62 -28.73 -14.73
N ASN A 249 13.62 -28.13 -15.38
CA ASN A 249 12.61 -28.82 -16.18
C ASN A 249 12.09 -27.88 -17.27
N LYS A 250 12.64 -28.03 -18.49
CA LYS A 250 12.30 -27.19 -19.64
C LYS A 250 10.82 -27.28 -20.04
N ALA A 251 10.17 -28.44 -19.89
CA ALA A 251 8.76 -28.61 -20.26
C ALA A 251 7.83 -27.81 -19.33
N GLN A 252 8.13 -27.78 -18.02
CA GLN A 252 7.41 -26.94 -17.06
C GLN A 252 7.74 -25.46 -17.25
N ALA A 253 9.00 -25.13 -17.55
CA ALA A 253 9.41 -23.76 -17.88
C ALA A 253 8.60 -23.23 -19.09
N LYS A 254 8.49 -24.02 -20.15
CA LYS A 254 7.71 -23.68 -21.35
C LYS A 254 6.24 -23.48 -21.03
N HIS A 255 5.64 -24.35 -20.22
CA HIS A 255 4.25 -24.21 -19.79
C HIS A 255 3.99 -22.87 -19.08
N GLU A 256 4.81 -22.53 -18.09
CA GLU A 256 4.67 -21.27 -17.34
C GLU A 256 4.88 -20.04 -18.24
N LEU A 257 5.87 -20.11 -19.12
CA LEU A 257 6.16 -19.03 -20.07
C LEU A 257 5.01 -18.82 -21.04
N ASP A 258 4.46 -19.88 -21.62
CA ASP A 258 3.34 -19.78 -22.56
C ASP A 258 2.11 -19.13 -21.90
N LYS A 259 1.76 -19.53 -20.68
CA LYS A 259 0.67 -18.89 -19.93
C LYS A 259 0.97 -17.42 -19.61
N CYS A 260 2.22 -17.10 -19.24
CA CYS A 260 2.64 -15.72 -19.04
C CYS A 260 2.47 -14.88 -20.31
N ILE A 261 2.96 -15.35 -21.46
CA ILE A 261 2.89 -14.64 -22.73
C ILE A 261 1.44 -14.46 -23.18
N ALA A 262 0.62 -15.50 -23.09
CA ALA A 262 -0.81 -15.43 -23.43
C ALA A 262 -1.54 -14.37 -22.57
N ALA A 263 -1.32 -14.39 -21.25
CA ALA A 263 -1.91 -13.43 -20.33
C ALA A 263 -1.45 -11.99 -20.59
N ARG A 264 -0.19 -11.79 -20.97
CA ARG A 264 0.35 -10.46 -21.32
C ARG A 264 -0.26 -9.92 -22.61
N LYS A 265 -0.34 -10.75 -23.65
CA LYS A 265 -0.99 -10.39 -24.93
C LYS A 265 -2.45 -9.99 -24.71
N GLN A 266 -3.20 -10.78 -23.94
CA GLN A 266 -4.59 -10.48 -23.63
C GLN A 266 -4.76 -9.16 -22.86
N ALA A 267 -3.82 -8.83 -21.99
CA ALA A 267 -3.83 -7.58 -21.22
C ALA A 267 -3.26 -6.37 -21.99
N GLY A 268 -2.81 -6.55 -23.24
CA GLY A 268 -2.17 -5.49 -24.03
C GLY A 268 -0.80 -5.05 -23.49
N TYR A 269 -0.13 -5.89 -22.69
CA TYR A 269 1.19 -5.58 -22.14
C TYR A 269 2.32 -6.00 -23.08
N THR A 270 3.36 -5.18 -23.14
CA THR A 270 4.58 -5.46 -23.91
C THR A 270 5.24 -6.76 -23.47
N ILE A 271 5.68 -7.57 -24.42
CA ILE A 271 6.55 -8.73 -24.16
C ILE A 271 7.99 -8.22 -24.16
N THR A 272 8.71 -8.37 -23.05
CA THR A 272 10.08 -7.84 -22.94
C THR A 272 11.08 -8.67 -23.74
N TRP A 273 12.26 -8.12 -24.00
CA TRP A 273 13.31 -8.84 -24.71
C TRP A 273 13.75 -10.11 -23.97
N GLU A 274 13.84 -10.08 -22.64
CA GLU A 274 14.20 -11.27 -21.84
C GLU A 274 13.17 -12.39 -22.00
N MET A 275 11.88 -12.02 -22.05
CA MET A 275 10.80 -12.97 -22.32
C MET A 275 10.91 -13.55 -23.72
N GLN A 276 11.17 -12.72 -24.73
CA GLN A 276 11.36 -13.17 -26.12
C GLN A 276 12.55 -14.12 -26.25
N ASN A 277 13.67 -13.81 -25.57
CA ASN A 277 14.86 -14.65 -25.56
C ASN A 277 14.58 -16.03 -24.92
N LEU A 278 13.84 -16.06 -23.81
CA LEU A 278 13.44 -17.33 -23.18
C LEU A 278 12.46 -18.13 -24.06
N VAL A 279 11.56 -17.45 -24.77
CA VAL A 279 10.66 -18.08 -25.76
C VAL A 279 11.49 -18.73 -26.88
N ALA A 280 12.44 -18.00 -27.45
CA ALA A 280 13.33 -18.53 -28.51
C ALA A 280 14.15 -19.73 -28.01
N SER A 281 14.63 -19.67 -26.76
CA SER A 281 15.42 -20.73 -26.12
C SER A 281 14.61 -22.00 -25.83
N LEU A 282 13.27 -21.91 -25.82
CA LEU A 282 12.36 -23.03 -25.57
C LEU A 282 11.49 -23.35 -26.80
N LYS A 283 11.85 -22.88 -28.00
CA LYS A 283 11.04 -23.01 -29.22
C LYS A 283 10.70 -24.47 -29.58
N ASP A 284 11.66 -25.38 -29.37
CA ASP A 284 11.55 -26.80 -29.72
C ASP A 284 11.10 -27.67 -28.52
N VAL A 285 10.79 -27.04 -27.38
CA VAL A 285 10.37 -27.75 -26.17
C VAL A 285 8.84 -27.88 -26.16
N LEU A 286 8.36 -29.11 -25.98
CA LEU A 286 6.93 -29.35 -25.74
C LEU A 286 6.58 -28.98 -24.28
N PRO A 287 5.57 -28.13 -24.05
CA PRO A 287 5.12 -27.83 -22.70
C PRO A 287 4.48 -29.07 -22.07
N THR A 288 4.62 -29.21 -20.75
CA THR A 288 3.85 -30.20 -20.00
C THR A 288 2.35 -29.88 -20.07
N SER A 289 1.50 -30.90 -19.98
CA SER A 289 0.05 -30.73 -19.97
C SER A 289 -0.45 -30.00 -18.71
N ASP A 290 -1.67 -29.46 -18.76
CA ASP A 290 -2.32 -28.84 -17.59
C ASP A 290 -2.47 -29.82 -16.41
N ILE A 291 -2.65 -31.11 -16.68
CA ILE A 291 -2.81 -32.16 -15.65
C ILE A 291 -1.48 -32.38 -14.93
N GLU A 292 -0.40 -32.56 -15.69
CA GLU A 292 0.95 -32.73 -15.16
C GLU A 292 1.42 -31.47 -14.40
N GLN A 293 1.12 -30.28 -14.92
CA GLN A 293 1.45 -29.03 -14.22
C GLN A 293 0.72 -28.92 -12.86
N ARG A 294 -0.55 -29.33 -12.80
CA ARG A 294 -1.28 -29.40 -11.52
C ARG A 294 -0.67 -30.42 -10.57
N ALA A 295 -0.22 -31.57 -11.06
CA ALA A 295 0.47 -32.57 -10.24
C ALA A 295 1.78 -32.01 -9.68
N PHE A 296 2.56 -31.32 -10.52
CA PHE A 296 3.76 -30.60 -10.10
C PHE A 296 3.44 -29.58 -8.99
N TYR A 297 2.40 -28.77 -9.17
CA TYR A 297 2.00 -27.80 -8.14
C TYR A 297 1.65 -28.43 -6.79
N ARG A 298 1.05 -29.62 -6.78
CA ARG A 298 0.76 -30.37 -5.54
C ARG A 298 2.04 -30.89 -4.89
N GLN A 299 3.00 -31.39 -5.67
CA GLN A 299 4.30 -31.82 -5.14
C GLN A 299 5.04 -30.64 -4.48
N GLN A 300 5.04 -29.48 -5.15
CA GLN A 300 5.62 -28.25 -4.62
C GLN A 300 4.93 -27.76 -3.33
N GLU A 301 3.62 -28.00 -3.19
CA GLU A 301 2.89 -27.64 -1.97
C GLU A 301 3.41 -28.36 -0.72
N GLU A 302 3.82 -29.62 -0.84
CA GLU A 302 4.34 -30.40 0.30
C GLU A 302 5.68 -29.84 0.79
N ILE A 303 6.53 -29.35 -0.11
CA ILE A 303 7.78 -28.66 0.25
C ILE A 303 7.48 -27.41 1.08
N VAL A 304 6.51 -26.59 0.66
CA VAL A 304 6.13 -25.38 1.40
C VAL A 304 5.51 -25.72 2.75
N LYS A 305 4.65 -26.75 2.82
CA LYS A 305 4.06 -27.21 4.09
C LYS A 305 5.12 -27.67 5.08
N ALA A 306 6.10 -28.45 4.63
CA ALA A 306 7.22 -28.88 5.47
C ALA A 306 8.01 -27.69 6.00
N PHE A 307 8.34 -26.72 5.13
CA PHE A 307 9.06 -25.51 5.53
C PHE A 307 8.28 -24.62 6.50
N VAL A 308 6.97 -24.47 6.34
CA VAL A 308 6.14 -23.65 7.24
C VAL A 308 5.94 -24.31 8.61
N ARG A 309 6.00 -25.65 8.70
CA ARG A 309 5.78 -26.41 9.94
C ARG A 309 7.00 -26.64 10.82
N GLN A 310 8.21 -26.36 10.33
CA GLN A 310 9.42 -26.49 11.16
C GLN A 310 9.37 -25.48 12.32
N ASP A 311 9.30 -25.93 13.56
CA ASP A 311 9.47 -25.06 14.73
C ASP A 311 10.95 -24.71 14.95
#